data_AF-A0A7V9TF25-F1
#
_entry.id   AF-A0A7V9TF25-F1
#
_cell.length_a   1.000
_cell.length_b   1.000
_cell.length_c   1.000
_cell.angle_alpha   90.00
_cell.angle_beta   90.00
_cell.angle_gamma   90.00
#
_symmetry.space_group_name_H-M   'P 1'
#
loop_
_entity.id
_entity.type
_entity.pdbx_description
1 polymer ?
#
loop_
_entity_poly.entity_id
_entity_poly.type
_entity_poly.pdbx_seq_one_letter_code
_entity_poly.pdbx_strand_id
1 'polypeptide(L)'
;MLIKSYGLFWRASEIEWNPGRGARGAFRLLGRRGSNLPGLRLADFRQQRGIYILYGNFGPHYVGLIRKRGLGQRLKEHLTDNHKGLWDRFSWFGFCEVLKGKDECGLCKIKNLAALSLGSSGKAIGDIEALLIKAMGLSNVANMNFASAKEWFQVEIHEVEHYLEKVS
;
A
#
# COMPACT_ATOMS: atom_id res chain seq x y z
N MET A 1 -12.51 -4.16 -11.90
CA MET A 1 -11.68 -3.43 -10.92
C MET A 1 -10.72 -4.42 -10.31
N LEU A 2 -9.55 -4.52 -10.94
CA LEU A 2 -8.38 -5.26 -10.51
C LEU A 2 -7.76 -4.60 -9.26
N ILE A 3 -7.67 -3.27 -9.26
CA ILE A 3 -7.18 -2.51 -8.10
C ILE A 3 -8.32 -2.30 -7.09
N LYS A 4 -8.08 -2.65 -5.83
CA LYS A 4 -9.03 -2.51 -4.71
C LYS A 4 -8.59 -1.44 -3.71
N SER A 5 -7.28 -1.31 -3.51
CA SER A 5 -6.67 -0.33 -2.62
C SER A 5 -5.33 0.11 -3.18
N TYR A 6 -4.89 1.31 -2.85
CA TYR A 6 -3.57 1.79 -3.26
C TYR A 6 -3.03 2.79 -2.24
N GLY A 7 -1.72 2.97 -2.24
CA GLY A 7 -1.02 4.00 -1.50
C GLY A 7 -0.01 4.67 -2.42
N LEU A 8 0.10 6.00 -2.33
CA LEU A 8 0.94 6.79 -3.23
C LEU A 8 2.10 7.45 -2.49
N PHE A 9 3.30 7.30 -3.04
CA PHE A 9 4.52 8.00 -2.61
C PHE A 9 4.83 7.89 -1.11
N TRP A 10 4.52 6.73 -0.52
CA TRP A 10 4.89 6.41 0.85
C TRP A 10 6.40 6.45 1.00
N ARG A 11 6.88 6.98 2.11
CA ARG A 11 8.30 7.16 2.41
C ARG A 11 8.86 5.91 3.08
N ALA A 12 10.00 5.44 2.59
CA ALA A 12 10.72 4.34 3.20
C ALA A 12 11.26 4.69 4.59
N SER A 13 11.58 5.96 4.84
CA SER A 13 12.05 6.46 6.15
C SER A 13 10.98 6.39 7.25
N GLU A 14 9.71 6.45 6.87
CA GLU A 14 8.56 6.47 7.79
C GLU A 14 8.05 5.06 8.12
N ILE A 15 8.93 4.07 8.01
CA ILE A 15 8.62 2.65 8.26
C ILE A 15 9.69 2.09 9.17
N GLU A 16 9.26 1.52 10.30
CA GLU A 16 10.14 0.76 11.16
C GLU A 16 10.39 -0.65 10.57
N TRP A 17 11.45 -0.79 9.77
CA TRP A 17 11.77 -2.02 9.04
C TRP A 17 12.27 -3.16 9.93
N ASN A 18 12.86 -2.83 11.08
CA ASN A 18 13.50 -3.79 11.97
C ASN A 18 13.20 -3.47 13.45
N PRO A 19 11.94 -3.57 13.91
CA PRO A 19 11.53 -3.21 15.28
C PRO A 19 12.12 -4.11 16.40
N GLY A 20 13.02 -5.04 16.06
CA GLY A 20 13.61 -5.99 17.00
C GLY A 20 12.66 -7.11 17.43
N ARG A 21 12.99 -7.77 18.54
CA ARG A 21 12.12 -8.74 19.23
C ARG A 21 11.58 -8.09 20.50
N GLY A 22 10.28 -8.22 20.78
CA GLY A 22 9.68 -7.73 22.03
C GLY A 22 8.36 -6.98 21.85
N ALA A 23 7.91 -6.30 22.92
CA ALA A 23 6.61 -5.63 23.02
C ALA A 23 6.36 -4.54 21.96
N ARG A 24 7.41 -3.99 21.32
CA ARG A 24 7.31 -2.98 20.24
C ARG A 24 6.78 -3.54 18.90
N GLY A 25 6.41 -4.82 18.86
CA GLY A 25 5.60 -5.39 17.79
C GLY A 25 6.38 -5.84 16.56
N ALA A 26 5.73 -6.65 15.73
CA ALA A 26 6.28 -7.08 14.43
C ALA A 26 6.33 -5.89 13.45
N PHE A 27 7.30 -5.88 12.52
CA PHE A 27 7.35 -4.96 11.36
C PHE A 27 5.94 -4.77 10.79
N ARG A 28 5.48 -3.53 10.53
CA ARG A 28 4.14 -3.24 9.97
C ARG A 28 4.26 -2.29 8.79
N LEU A 29 3.29 -2.38 7.87
CA LEU A 29 3.14 -1.45 6.76
C LEU A 29 1.77 -0.79 6.87
N LEU A 30 1.64 0.13 7.82
CA LEU A 30 0.35 0.69 8.22
C LEU A 30 -0.10 1.79 7.26
N GLY A 31 -1.36 1.68 6.83
CA GLY A 31 -2.06 2.75 6.14
C GLY A 31 -3.37 3.07 6.83
N ARG A 32 -3.80 4.32 6.71
CA ARG A 32 -5.05 4.82 7.27
C ARG A 32 -5.97 5.44 6.24
N ARG A 33 -7.25 5.48 6.59
CA ARG A 33 -8.26 6.35 5.99
C ARG A 33 -8.99 7.08 7.11
N GLY A 34 -9.18 8.38 6.94
CA GLY A 34 -9.60 9.26 8.04
C GLY A 34 -8.48 9.45 9.07
N SER A 35 -8.71 10.36 10.01
CA SER A 35 -7.79 10.65 11.13
C SER A 35 -8.47 10.53 12.51
N ASN A 36 -9.81 10.55 12.54
CA ASN A 36 -10.62 10.55 13.75
C ASN A 36 -11.77 9.55 13.66
N LEU A 37 -12.21 9.04 14.80
CA LEU A 37 -13.40 8.19 14.91
C LEU A 37 -14.67 9.00 14.58
N PRO A 38 -15.74 8.36 14.06
CA PRO A 38 -15.84 6.94 13.68
C PRO A 38 -15.25 6.61 12.29
N GLY A 39 -14.75 7.62 11.56
CA GLY A 39 -14.26 7.47 10.19
C GLY A 39 -12.87 6.83 10.05
N LEU A 40 -12.13 6.72 11.15
CA LEU A 40 -10.78 6.15 11.18
C LEU A 40 -10.81 4.65 10.84
N ARG A 41 -10.07 4.29 9.81
CA ARG A 41 -9.76 2.91 9.45
C ARG A 41 -8.25 2.77 9.37
N LEU A 42 -7.72 1.75 10.04
CA LEU A 42 -6.30 1.41 10.02
C LEU A 42 -6.14 0.00 9.46
N ALA A 43 -5.14 -0.25 8.63
CA ALA A 43 -4.89 -1.56 8.02
C ALA A 43 -3.39 -1.79 7.82
N ASP A 44 -2.98 -3.06 7.84
CA ASP A 44 -1.60 -3.46 7.58
C ASP A 44 -1.45 -4.09 6.18
N PHE A 45 -0.69 -3.42 5.31
CA PHE A 45 -0.56 -3.78 3.91
C PHE A 45 0.62 -4.71 3.60
N ARG A 46 1.33 -5.24 4.61
CA ARG A 46 2.49 -6.13 4.40
C ARG A 46 2.19 -7.31 3.48
N GLN A 47 0.98 -7.85 3.54
CA GLN A 47 0.54 -9.03 2.80
C GLN A 47 -0.24 -8.71 1.52
N GLN A 48 -0.30 -7.44 1.11
CA GLN A 48 -0.98 -7.04 -0.11
C GLN A 48 -0.37 -7.74 -1.34
N ARG A 49 -1.19 -7.95 -2.38
CA ARG A 49 -0.82 -8.48 -3.70
C ARG A 49 -1.05 -7.41 -4.76
N GLY A 50 -0.31 -7.44 -5.86
CA GLY A 50 -0.47 -6.46 -6.94
C GLY A 50 0.86 -5.95 -7.47
N ILE A 51 0.94 -4.63 -7.68
CA ILE A 51 2.09 -3.95 -8.30
C ILE A 51 2.60 -2.88 -7.33
N TYR A 52 3.90 -2.65 -7.31
CA TYR A 52 4.49 -1.47 -6.66
C TYR A 52 5.51 -0.80 -7.57
N ILE A 53 5.75 0.46 -7.29
CA ILE A 53 6.70 1.31 -8.00
C ILE A 53 7.60 1.94 -6.95
N LEU A 54 8.92 1.80 -7.12
CA LEU A 54 9.93 2.49 -6.33
C LEU A 54 10.30 3.79 -7.04
N TYR A 55 10.43 4.87 -6.28
CA TYR A 55 10.82 6.18 -6.79
C TYR A 55 12.15 6.59 -6.17
N GLY A 56 13.05 7.08 -7.01
CA GLY A 56 14.27 7.76 -6.60
C GLY A 56 14.17 9.26 -6.86
N ASN A 57 15.33 9.90 -6.94
CA ASN A 57 15.44 11.35 -7.13
C ASN A 57 14.88 11.84 -8.48
N PHE A 58 14.93 11.01 -9.52
CA PHE A 58 14.54 11.38 -10.88
C PHE A 58 13.18 10.82 -11.32
N GLY A 59 12.39 10.32 -10.36
CA GLY A 59 11.08 9.70 -10.64
C GLY A 59 11.08 8.18 -10.48
N PRO A 60 10.21 7.45 -11.20
CA PRO A 60 10.11 5.99 -11.11
C PRO A 60 11.46 5.32 -11.42
N HIS A 61 11.98 4.56 -10.45
CA HIS A 61 13.23 3.81 -10.55
C HIS A 61 12.98 2.35 -10.97
N TYR A 62 11.95 1.72 -10.40
CA TYR A 62 11.68 0.29 -10.60
C TYR A 62 10.20 -0.03 -10.43
N VAL A 63 9.70 -1.01 -11.18
CA VAL A 63 8.34 -1.56 -11.05
C VAL A 63 8.43 -3.04 -10.71
N GLY A 64 7.77 -3.45 -9.63
CA GLY A 64 7.78 -4.83 -9.17
C GLY A 64 6.39 -5.44 -9.02
N LEU A 65 6.35 -6.77 -9.06
CA LEU A 65 5.13 -7.58 -8.93
C LEU A 65 5.09 -8.31 -7.58
N ILE A 66 3.90 -8.40 -6.99
CA ILE A 66 3.64 -8.98 -5.67
C ILE A 66 2.73 -10.20 -5.83
N ARG A 67 3.32 -11.33 -6.24
CA ARG A 67 2.59 -12.57 -6.57
C ARG A 67 2.48 -13.53 -5.38
N LYS A 68 3.61 -14.09 -4.94
CA LYS A 68 3.70 -15.10 -3.87
C LYS A 68 4.20 -14.55 -2.54
N ARG A 69 5.15 -13.61 -2.58
CA ARG A 69 5.63 -12.85 -1.40
C ARG A 69 4.82 -11.56 -1.24
N GLY A 70 4.55 -11.16 -0.01
CA GLY A 70 3.77 -9.95 0.30
C GLY A 70 4.56 -8.67 -0.02
N LEU A 71 3.84 -7.55 -0.16
CA LEU A 71 4.41 -6.23 -0.43
C LEU A 71 5.56 -5.90 0.53
N GLY A 72 5.33 -6.06 1.83
CA GLY A 72 6.30 -5.68 2.86
C GLY A 72 7.61 -6.45 2.74
N GLN A 73 7.56 -7.74 2.39
CA GLN A 73 8.76 -8.56 2.19
C GLN A 73 9.57 -8.08 0.97
N ARG A 74 8.89 -7.80 -0.15
CA ARG A 74 9.56 -7.32 -1.38
C ARG A 74 10.22 -5.96 -1.15
N LEU A 75 9.55 -5.03 -0.47
CA LEU A 75 10.14 -3.74 -0.15
C LEU A 75 11.35 -3.89 0.78
N LYS A 76 11.27 -4.78 1.77
CA LYS A 76 12.38 -5.05 2.69
C LYS A 76 13.62 -5.63 1.97
N GLU A 77 13.42 -6.53 1.01
CA GLU A 77 14.50 -7.05 0.15
C GLU A 77 15.22 -5.91 -0.60
N HIS A 78 14.46 -4.93 -1.09
CA HIS A 78 14.98 -3.75 -1.82
C HIS A 78 15.77 -2.75 -0.98
N LEU A 79 15.84 -2.93 0.35
CA LEU A 79 16.73 -2.17 1.21
C LEU A 79 18.17 -2.69 1.15
N THR A 80 18.38 -3.88 0.61
CA THR A 80 19.67 -4.59 0.66
C THR A 80 20.14 -5.12 -0.68
N ASP A 81 19.27 -5.22 -1.68
CA ASP A 81 19.62 -5.70 -3.01
C ASP A 81 20.13 -4.57 -3.92
N ASN A 82 20.17 -4.83 -5.23
CA ASN A 82 20.66 -3.90 -6.25
C ASN A 82 19.88 -2.57 -6.34
N HIS A 83 18.73 -2.45 -5.68
CA HIS A 83 17.97 -1.20 -5.59
C HIS A 83 18.32 -0.37 -4.35
N LYS A 84 19.15 -0.89 -3.44
CA LYS A 84 19.54 -0.19 -2.20
C LYS A 84 20.07 1.22 -2.48
N GLY A 85 19.50 2.21 -1.81
CA GLY A 85 19.91 3.61 -1.92
C GLY A 85 19.48 4.32 -3.20
N LEU A 86 18.77 3.63 -4.10
CA LEU A 86 18.27 4.20 -5.37
C LEU A 86 16.80 4.62 -5.29
N TRP A 87 16.15 4.41 -4.14
CA TRP A 87 14.77 4.78 -3.88
C TRP A 87 14.58 5.24 -2.44
N ASP A 88 13.64 6.16 -2.26
CA ASP A 88 13.25 6.72 -0.97
C ASP A 88 11.73 6.74 -0.77
N ARG A 89 10.97 6.58 -1.86
CA ARG A 89 9.51 6.53 -1.87
C ARG A 89 9.01 5.34 -2.69
N PHE A 90 7.78 4.93 -2.41
CA PHE A 90 7.11 3.89 -3.20
C PHE A 90 5.60 4.12 -3.26
N SER A 91 5.00 3.66 -4.35
CA SER A 91 3.55 3.56 -4.52
C SER A 91 3.19 2.09 -4.70
N TRP A 92 2.02 1.69 -4.25
CA TRP A 92 1.55 0.31 -4.38
C TRP A 92 0.08 0.28 -4.79
N PHE A 93 -0.27 -0.70 -5.61
CA PHE A 93 -1.60 -0.89 -6.19
C PHE A 93 -2.05 -2.31 -5.90
N GLY A 94 -2.92 -2.43 -4.91
CA GLY A 94 -3.31 -3.67 -4.27
C GLY A 94 -4.56 -4.31 -4.87
N PHE A 95 -4.52 -5.63 -5.03
CA PHE A 95 -5.63 -6.44 -5.56
C PHE A 95 -6.49 -7.04 -4.45
N CYS A 96 -5.96 -7.15 -3.22
CA CYS A 96 -6.71 -7.62 -2.06
C CYS A 96 -7.60 -6.50 -1.51
N GLU A 97 -8.84 -6.87 -1.17
CA GLU A 97 -9.84 -5.96 -0.61
C GLU A 97 -9.64 -5.75 0.89
N VAL A 98 -9.82 -4.51 1.37
CA VAL A 98 -9.79 -4.20 2.80
C VAL A 98 -11.22 -4.25 3.37
N LEU A 99 -11.47 -5.25 4.20
CA LEU A 99 -12.76 -5.55 4.78
C LEU A 99 -13.15 -4.53 5.87
N LYS A 100 -14.45 -4.50 6.20
CA LYS A 100 -14.96 -3.71 7.33
C LYS A 100 -14.63 -4.32 8.69
N GLY A 101 -14.54 -5.67 8.76
CA GLY A 101 -14.23 -6.38 9.99
C GLY A 101 -12.80 -6.10 10.46
N LYS A 102 -12.63 -5.99 11.79
CA LYS A 102 -11.35 -5.79 12.45
C LYS A 102 -10.75 -7.11 12.94
N ASP A 103 -9.44 -7.16 13.11
CA ASP A 103 -8.74 -8.21 13.85
C ASP A 103 -8.65 -7.88 15.35
N GLU A 104 -7.96 -8.74 16.10
CA GLU A 104 -7.77 -8.62 17.55
C GLU A 104 -6.97 -7.36 17.94
N CYS A 105 -6.24 -6.75 17.00
CA CYS A 105 -5.49 -5.51 17.18
C CYS A 105 -6.28 -4.28 16.68
N GLY A 106 -7.56 -4.43 16.33
CA GLY A 106 -8.39 -3.33 15.82
C GLY A 106 -8.13 -2.95 14.35
N LEU A 107 -7.25 -3.68 13.64
CA LEU A 107 -6.88 -3.40 12.26
C LEU A 107 -7.91 -3.99 11.28
N CYS A 108 -8.20 -3.28 10.20
CA CYS A 108 -9.07 -3.79 9.13
C CYS A 108 -8.43 -5.02 8.48
N LYS A 109 -9.20 -6.12 8.41
CA LYS A 109 -8.76 -7.36 7.78
C LYS A 109 -8.59 -7.17 6.26
N ILE A 110 -7.55 -7.76 5.70
CA ILE A 110 -7.36 -7.83 4.25
C ILE A 110 -7.85 -9.20 3.76
N LYS A 111 -8.74 -9.20 2.78
CA LYS A 111 -9.26 -10.42 2.16
C LYS A 111 -8.15 -11.10 1.37
N ASN A 112 -7.87 -12.37 1.67
CA ASN A 112 -6.99 -13.17 0.83
C ASN A 112 -7.52 -13.23 -0.60
N LEU A 113 -6.61 -13.07 -1.56
CA LEU A 113 -6.95 -13.12 -2.97
C LEU A 113 -7.37 -14.55 -3.34
N ALA A 114 -8.67 -14.80 -3.51
CA ALA A 114 -9.11 -15.95 -4.29
C ALA A 114 -8.65 -15.76 -5.75
N ALA A 115 -8.44 -16.85 -6.50
CA ALA A 115 -7.96 -16.82 -7.88
C ALA A 115 -8.60 -15.65 -8.65
N LEU A 116 -7.77 -14.71 -9.12
CA LEU A 116 -8.23 -13.51 -9.82
C LEU A 116 -8.95 -13.94 -11.10
N SER A 117 -10.26 -13.75 -11.14
CA SER A 117 -10.98 -13.70 -12.41
C SER A 117 -10.71 -12.33 -13.02
N LEU A 118 -9.87 -12.30 -14.05
CA LEU A 118 -9.76 -11.15 -14.95
C LEU A 118 -11.13 -10.99 -15.62
N GLY A 119 -11.97 -10.12 -15.07
CA GLY A 119 -13.22 -9.72 -15.72
C GLY A 119 -12.97 -8.99 -17.04
N SER A 120 -14.04 -8.48 -17.66
CA SER A 120 -14.02 -7.79 -18.97
C SER A 120 -12.83 -6.84 -19.19
N SER A 121 -12.18 -6.96 -20.35
CA SER A 121 -11.00 -6.18 -20.79
C SER A 121 -11.12 -4.67 -20.59
N GLY A 122 -12.28 -4.07 -20.84
CA GLY A 122 -12.50 -2.62 -20.68
C GLY A 122 -12.26 -2.11 -19.25
N LYS A 123 -12.55 -2.91 -18.22
CA LYS A 123 -12.30 -2.53 -16.82
C LYS A 123 -10.82 -2.62 -16.47
N ALA A 124 -10.08 -3.51 -17.12
CA ALA A 124 -8.63 -3.62 -16.93
C ALA A 124 -7.90 -2.43 -17.57
N ILE A 125 -8.35 -1.98 -18.74
CA ILE A 125 -7.78 -0.80 -19.43
C ILE A 125 -7.88 0.45 -18.54
N GLY A 126 -9.06 0.73 -17.98
CA GLY A 126 -9.24 1.89 -17.08
C GLY A 126 -8.42 1.79 -15.79
N ASP A 127 -8.24 0.59 -15.23
CA ASP A 127 -7.37 0.40 -14.06
C ASP A 127 -5.89 0.64 -14.40
N ILE A 128 -5.44 0.28 -15.60
CA ILE A 128 -4.06 0.52 -16.06
C ILE A 128 -3.84 2.03 -16.28
N GLU A 129 -4.79 2.72 -16.92
CA GLU A 129 -4.71 4.17 -17.12
C GLU A 129 -4.64 4.92 -15.78
N ALA A 130 -5.56 4.61 -14.85
CA ALA A 130 -5.56 5.21 -13.52
C ALA A 130 -4.24 4.93 -12.76
N LEU A 131 -3.67 3.72 -12.90
CA LEU A 131 -2.36 3.40 -12.34
C LEU A 131 -1.28 4.29 -12.92
N LEU A 132 -1.20 4.43 -14.25
CA LEU A 132 -0.21 5.26 -14.93
C LEU A 132 -0.31 6.73 -14.52
N ILE A 133 -1.53 7.28 -14.47
CA ILE A 133 -1.79 8.65 -14.04
C ILE A 133 -1.31 8.89 -12.62
N LYS A 134 -1.72 8.03 -11.67
CA LYS A 134 -1.38 8.19 -10.26
C LYS A 134 0.11 7.94 -9.99
N ALA A 135 0.72 6.98 -10.69
CA ALA A 135 2.13 6.67 -10.57
C ALA A 135 3.03 7.80 -11.05
N MET A 136 2.69 8.42 -12.19
CA MET A 136 3.49 9.49 -12.77
C MET A 136 3.23 10.86 -12.15
N GLY A 137 2.23 10.99 -11.27
CA GLY A 137 1.89 12.28 -10.64
C GLY A 137 1.45 13.34 -11.65
N LEU A 138 0.79 12.92 -12.74
CA LEU A 138 0.41 13.82 -13.84
C LEU A 138 -0.65 14.82 -13.37
N SER A 139 -0.45 16.09 -13.70
CA SER A 139 -1.35 17.20 -13.36
C SER A 139 -2.37 17.52 -14.47
N ASN A 140 -2.15 17.05 -15.69
CA ASN A 140 -3.00 17.34 -16.85
C ASN A 140 -3.61 16.02 -17.39
N VAL A 141 -4.75 15.64 -16.83
CA VAL A 141 -5.34 14.31 -17.04
C VAL A 141 -6.84 14.38 -17.27
N ALA A 142 -7.33 13.55 -18.21
CA ALA A 142 -8.74 13.17 -18.20
C ALA A 142 -9.04 12.58 -16.80
N ASN A 143 -10.14 12.97 -16.17
CA ASN A 143 -10.54 12.66 -14.78
C ASN A 143 -10.75 11.15 -14.46
N MET A 144 -9.98 10.25 -15.05
CA MET A 144 -9.93 8.82 -14.80
C MET A 144 -9.38 8.56 -13.39
N ASN A 145 -10.29 8.27 -12.48
CA ASN A 145 -9.99 7.71 -11.16
C ASN A 145 -10.30 6.22 -11.18
N PHE A 146 -9.61 5.44 -10.33
CA PHE A 146 -10.04 4.08 -10.04
C PHE A 146 -11.51 4.09 -9.56
N ALA A 147 -12.43 3.55 -10.36
CA ALA A 147 -13.87 3.70 -10.09
C ALA A 147 -14.32 3.22 -8.69
N SER A 148 -13.63 2.21 -8.13
CA SER A 148 -13.93 1.67 -6.79
C SER A 148 -12.74 1.55 -5.84
N ALA A 149 -11.50 1.76 -6.31
CA ALA A 149 -10.34 1.58 -5.43
C ALA A 149 -10.25 2.75 -4.43
N LYS A 150 -9.76 2.45 -3.22
CA LYS A 150 -9.61 3.46 -2.17
C LYS A 150 -8.14 3.71 -1.88
N GLU A 151 -7.76 4.99 -1.86
CA GLU A 151 -6.45 5.43 -1.40
C GLU A 151 -6.32 5.23 0.11
N TRP A 152 -5.12 4.85 0.53
CA TRP A 152 -4.70 4.75 1.91
C TRP A 152 -3.46 5.62 2.11
N PHE A 153 -3.53 6.50 3.10
CA PHE A 153 -2.43 7.36 3.49
C PHE A 153 -1.50 6.58 4.41
N GLN A 154 -0.20 6.79 4.26
CA GLN A 154 0.79 6.21 5.17
C GLN A 154 0.51 6.66 6.60
N VAL A 155 0.70 5.76 7.55
CA VAL A 155 0.89 6.14 8.95
C VAL A 155 2.38 6.31 9.16
N GLU A 156 2.80 7.52 9.53
CA GLU A 156 4.20 7.83 9.75
C GLU A 156 4.72 7.19 11.04
N ILE A 157 6.04 7.00 11.15
CA ILE A 157 6.63 6.21 12.24
C ILE A 157 6.23 6.76 13.62
N HIS A 158 6.18 8.08 13.76
CA HIS A 158 5.82 8.77 14.99
C HIS A 158 4.31 8.77 15.28
N GLU A 159 3.47 8.44 14.30
CA GLU A 159 2.01 8.36 14.45
C GLU A 159 1.52 6.95 14.76
N VAL A 160 2.38 5.93 14.68
CA VAL A 160 1.99 4.52 14.79
C VAL A 160 1.28 4.24 16.12
N GLU A 161 1.87 4.63 17.24
CA GLU A 161 1.30 4.39 18.57
C GLU A 161 -0.05 5.11 18.73
N HIS A 162 -0.10 6.38 18.32
CA HIS A 162 -1.32 7.19 18.35
C HIS A 162 -2.51 6.54 17.62
N TYR A 163 -2.30 6.01 16.41
CA TYR A 163 -3.39 5.38 15.68
C TYR A 163 -3.74 3.99 16.18
N LEU A 164 -2.77 3.24 16.74
CA LEU A 164 -3.04 1.92 17.32
C LEU A 164 -3.91 2.03 18.58
N GLU A 165 -3.60 2.96 19.48
CA GLU A 165 -4.40 3.24 20.69
C GLU A 165 -5.83 3.68 20.36
N LYS A 166 -6.02 4.41 19.25
CA LYS A 166 -7.34 4.85 18.79
C LYS A 166 -8.22 3.71 18.26
N VAL A 167 -7.64 2.59 17.82
CA VAL A 167 -8.40 1.51 17.15
C VAL A 167 -8.48 0.21 17.94
N SER A 168 -7.62 0.04 18.94
CA SER A 168 -7.69 -1.00 19.98
C SER A 168 -8.94 -0.82 20.83
#